data_AF-A0A3D6DKH0-F1
#
_entry.id   AF-A0A3D6DKH0-F1
#
_cell.length_a   1.000
_cell.length_b   1.000
_cell.length_c   1.000
_cell.angle_alpha   90.00
_cell.angle_beta   90.00
_cell.angle_gamma   90.00
#
_symmetry.space_group_name_H-M   'P 1'
#
loop_
_entity.id
_entity.type
_entity.pdbx_description
1 polymer ?
#
loop_
_entity_poly.entity_id
_entity_poly.type
_entity_poly.pdbx_seq_one_letter_code
_entity_poly.pdbx_strand_id
1 'polypeptide(L)' 'MKKVNFVLLSIIPLILAAQQDSQVSFYQQNLQLYNPAATGLGDHPILSSSLRSQWTGVEGAPVVQAFNLSVPGGEKS' A
#
# COMPACT_ATOMS: atom_id res chain seq x y z
N MET A 1 -0.67 -6.78 -43.49
CA MET A 1 -0.10 -5.62 -42.75
C MET A 1 -0.79 -5.39 -41.41
N LYS A 2 -2.12 -5.23 -41.34
CA LYS A 2 -2.85 -4.99 -40.07
C LYS A 2 -2.61 -6.05 -38.97
N LYS A 3 -2.54 -7.33 -39.34
CA LYS A 3 -2.30 -8.45 -38.40
C LYS A 3 -0.89 -8.40 -37.78
N VAL A 4 0.12 -8.02 -38.56
CA VAL A 4 1.51 -7.88 -38.08
C VAL A 4 1.62 -6.70 -37.13
N ASN A 5 0.96 -5.58 -37.45
CA ASN A 5 0.94 -4.42 -36.56
C ASN A 5 0.27 -4.74 -35.21
N PHE A 6 -0.78 -5.58 -35.21
CA PHE A 6 -1.44 -6.02 -33.98
C PHE A 6 -0.52 -6.88 -33.11
N VAL A 7 0.23 -7.80 -33.73
CA VAL A 7 1.22 -8.62 -33.03
C VAL A 7 2.35 -7.76 -32.44
N LEU A 8 2.82 -6.76 -33.19
CA LEU A 8 3.86 -5.84 -32.73
C LEU A 8 3.40 -5.02 -31.52
N LEU A 9 2.14 -4.57 -31.51
CA LEU A 9 1.56 -3.80 -30.41
C LEU A 9 1.45 -4.62 -29.11
N SER A 10 1.18 -5.91 -29.21
CA SER A 10 1.05 -6.81 -28.04
C SER A 10 2.37 -7.11 -27.32
N ILE A 11 3.53 -6.80 -27.91
CA ILE A 11 4.86 -7.08 -27.32
C ILE A 11 5.32 -5.95 -26.39
N ILE A 12 4.81 -4.72 -26.58
CA ILE A 12 5.16 -3.53 -25.80
C ILE A 12 4.98 -3.69 -24.27
N PRO A 13 3.90 -4.30 -23.72
CA PRO A 13 3.76 -4.43 -22.27
C PRO A 13 4.76 -5.39 -21.62
N LEU A 14 5.40 -6.29 -22.39
CA LEU A 14 6.34 -7.28 -21.84
C LEU A 14 7.69 -6.67 -21.42
N ILE A 15 8.01 -5.48 -21.93
CA ILE A 15 9.27 -4.76 -21.67
C ILE A 15 9.10 -3.62 -20.67
N LEU A 16 7.88 -3.35 -20.22
CA LEU A 16 7.59 -2.31 -19.24
C LEU A 16 7.71 -2.89 -17.83
N ALA A 17 8.66 -2.39 -17.06
CA ALA A 17 8.70 -2.60 -15.62
C ALA A 17 7.69 -1.65 -14.96
N ALA A 18 6.44 -2.08 -14.84
CA ALA A 18 5.45 -1.36 -14.04
C ALA A 18 5.63 -1.73 -12.56
N GLN A 19 5.96 -0.74 -11.73
CA GLN A 19 6.04 -0.94 -10.29
C GLN A 19 4.61 -0.97 -9.72
N GLN A 20 4.24 -2.08 -9.08
CA GLN A 20 3.00 -2.12 -8.30
C GLN A 20 3.26 -1.40 -6.97
N ASP A 21 2.46 -0.36 -6.68
CA ASP A 21 2.53 0.32 -5.39
C ASP A 21 2.16 -0.63 -4.26
N SER A 22 2.82 -0.43 -3.11
CA SER A 22 2.52 -1.17 -1.89
C SER A 22 1.09 -0.88 -1.45
N GLN A 23 0.26 -1.92 -1.41
CA GLN A 23 -1.10 -1.82 -0.89
C GLN A 23 -1.11 -2.20 0.59
N VAL A 24 -1.68 -1.34 1.42
CA VAL A 24 -1.85 -1.58 2.86
C VAL A 24 -3.34 -1.81 3.14
N SER A 25 -3.65 -2.88 3.87
CA SER A 25 -5.03 -3.16 4.32
C SER A 25 -5.41 -2.26 5.50
N PHE A 26 -6.70 -2.14 5.80
CA PHE A 26 -7.20 -1.29 6.90
C PHE A 26 -6.75 0.17 6.78
N TYR A 27 -7.08 0.80 5.64
CA TYR A 27 -6.70 2.17 5.34
C TYR A 27 -7.01 3.16 6.48
N GLN A 28 -8.17 3.05 7.13
CA GLN A 28 -8.54 3.95 8.24
C GLN A 28 -7.60 3.85 9.46
N GLN A 29 -7.18 2.63 9.82
CA GLN A 29 -6.27 2.39 10.95
C GLN A 29 -4.81 2.75 10.63
N ASN A 30 -4.49 2.85 9.34
CA ASN A 30 -3.16 3.18 8.83
C ASN A 30 -3.16 4.53 8.10
N LEU A 31 -4.20 5.35 8.29
CA LEU A 31 -4.39 6.61 7.55
C LEU A 31 -3.20 7.55 7.75
N GLN A 32 -2.58 7.49 8.92
CA GLN A 32 -1.36 8.21 9.27
C GLN A 32 -0.15 7.91 8.36
N LEU A 33 -0.10 6.74 7.71
CA LEU A 33 0.95 6.42 6.73
C LEU A 33 0.84 7.27 5.46
N TYR A 34 -0.36 7.76 5.14
CA TYR A 34 -0.65 8.58 3.96
C TYR A 34 -0.79 10.06 4.33
N ASN A 35 -1.40 10.35 5.48
CA ASN A 35 -1.64 11.70 5.97
C ASN A 35 -1.25 11.82 7.46
N PRO A 36 -0.07 12.37 7.78
CA PRO A 36 0.39 12.52 9.16
C PRO A 36 -0.56 13.35 10.05
N ALA A 37 -1.31 14.30 9.48
CA ALA A 37 -2.30 15.09 10.21
C ALA A 37 -3.51 14.27 10.68
N ALA A 38 -3.65 13.03 10.19
CA ALA A 38 -4.67 12.11 10.66
C ALA A 38 -4.32 11.41 11.98
N THR A 39 -3.08 11.57 12.47
CA THR A 39 -2.67 11.01 13.77
C THR A 39 -3.47 11.67 14.88
N GLY A 40 -4.17 10.88 15.69
CA GLY A 40 -4.98 11.38 16.80
C GLY A 40 -6.34 11.96 16.41
N LEU A 41 -6.83 11.71 15.18
CA LEU A 41 -8.21 12.04 14.76
C LEU A 41 -9.28 11.20 15.47
N GLY A 42 -8.92 10.02 15.97
CA GLY A 42 -9.85 9.14 16.68
C GLY A 42 -9.99 9.52 18.15
N ASP A 43 -11.08 9.07 18.77
CA ASP A 43 -11.38 9.34 20.19
C ASP A 43 -10.60 8.45 21.17
N HIS A 44 -9.89 7.44 20.65
CA HIS A 44 -9.17 6.45 21.44
C HIS A 44 -7.74 6.25 20.93
N PRO A 45 -6.79 5.92 21.83
CA PRO A 45 -5.48 5.44 21.41
C PRO A 45 -5.61 4.17 20.57
N ILE A 46 -5.02 4.18 19.38
CA ILE A 46 -4.99 3.05 18.46
C ILE A 46 -3.54 2.64 18.24
N LEU A 47 -3.26 1.37 18.53
CA LEU A 47 -2.02 0.70 18.18
C LEU A 47 -2.33 -0.32 17.08
N SER A 48 -1.71 -0.20 15.92
CA SER A 48 -1.88 -1.16 14.82
C SER A 48 -0.52 -1.64 14.29
N SER A 49 -0.46 -2.92 13.98
CA SER A 49 0.68 -3.57 13.34
C SER A 49 0.14 -4.41 12.21
N SER A 50 0.70 -4.24 11.01
CA SER A 50 0.32 -5.02 9.83
C SER A 50 1.56 -5.65 9.21
N LEU A 51 1.39 -6.88 8.73
CA LEU A 51 2.38 -7.61 7.96
C LEU A 51 1.68 -8.19 6.74
N ARG A 52 2.21 -7.88 5.56
CA ARG A 52 1.61 -8.29 4.30
C ARG A 52 2.68 -8.80 3.34
N SER A 53 2.48 -10.01 2.84
CA SER A 53 3.22 -10.51 1.68
C SER A 53 2.52 -10.04 0.40
N GLN A 54 3.26 -9.50 -0.56
CA GLN A 54 2.70 -9.05 -1.83
C GLN A 54 2.26 -10.23 -2.72
N TRP A 55 2.93 -11.39 -2.59
CA TRP A 55 2.62 -12.62 -3.34
C TRP A 55 2.61 -13.81 -2.39
N THR A 56 1.59 -14.67 -2.49
CA THR A 56 1.53 -15.92 -1.72
C THR A 56 2.24 -17.03 -2.48
N GLY A 57 3.04 -17.84 -1.78
CA GLY A 57 3.72 -19.00 -2.37
C GLY A 57 4.96 -18.71 -3.22
N VAL A 58 5.43 -17.45 -3.27
CA VAL A 58 6.69 -17.08 -3.94
C VAL A 58 7.78 -16.91 -2.87
N GLU A 59 8.83 -17.71 -2.96
CA GLU A 59 9.98 -17.61 -2.06
C GLU A 59 10.69 -16.26 -2.24
N GLY A 60 10.98 -15.57 -1.13
CA GLY A 60 11.58 -14.22 -1.17
C GLY A 60 10.63 -13.11 -1.63
N ALA A 61 9.31 -13.35 -1.69
CA ALA A 61 8.34 -12.31 -2.02
C ALA A 61 8.49 -11.08 -1.10
N PRO A 62 8.30 -9.85 -1.63
CA PRO A 62 8.34 -8.65 -0.81
C PRO A 62 7.34 -8.70 0.34
N VAL A 63 7.85 -8.50 1.56
CA VAL A 63 7.04 -8.38 2.78
C VAL A 63 7.06 -6.93 3.23
N VAL A 64 5.88 -6.37 3.41
CA VAL A 64 5.69 -5.02 3.95
C VAL A 64 5.20 -5.16 5.39
N GLN A 65 5.91 -4.50 6.30
CA GLN A 65 5.53 -4.39 7.69
C GLN A 65 5.28 -2.92 8.02
N ALA A 66 4.13 -2.61 8.61
CA ALA A 66 3.82 -1.26 9.08
C ALA A 66 3.38 -1.30 10.54
N PHE A 67 3.92 -0.35 11.31
CA PHE A 67 3.62 -0.17 12.72
C PHE A 67 3.13 1.27 12.94
N ASN A 68 2.00 1.41 13.62
CA ASN A 68 1.31 2.68 13.78
C ASN A 68 0.81 2.83 15.21
N LEU A 69 1.13 3.97 15.80
CA LEU A 69 0.57 4.42 17.07
C LEU A 69 -0.09 5.77 16.85
N SER A 70 -1.40 5.82 17.04
CA SER A 70 -2.20 7.04 17.00
C SER A 70 -2.74 7.30 18.40
N VAL A 71 -2.28 8.38 19.02
CA VAL A 71 -2.80 8.84 20.32
C VAL A 71 -3.59 10.13 20.05
N PRO A 72 -4.84 10.24 20.53
CA PRO A 72 -5.60 11.48 20.42
C PRO A 72 -4.76 12.63 20.98
N GLY A 73 -4.56 13.67 20.17
CA GLY A 73 -3.96 14.91 20.66
C GLY A 73 -4.91 15.47 21.70
N GLY A 74 -4.48 15.58 22.96
CA GLY A 74 -5.34 15.97 24.07
C GLY A 74 -6.23 17.14 23.69
N GLU A 75 -7.53 17.03 24.00
CA GLU A 75 -8.50 18.11 23.81
C GLU A 75 -7.83 19.43 24.22
N LYS A 76 -7.65 20.34 23.26
CA LYS A 76 -7.47 21.73 23.61
C LYS A 76 -8.81 22.18 24.19
N SER A 77 -8.95 22.01 25.50
CA SER A 77 -9.92 22.73 26.32
C SER A 77 -9.79 24.23 26.11
#